data_AF-A0A6M7TLC0-F1
#
_entry.id   AF-A0A6M7TLC0-F1
#
_cell.length_a   1.000
_cell.length_b   1.000
_cell.length_c   1.000
_cell.angle_alpha   90.00
_cell.angle_beta   90.00
_cell.angle_gamma   90.00
#
_symmetry.space_group_name_H-M   'P 1'
#
loop_
_entity.id
_entity.type
_entity.pdbx_description
1 polymer ?
#
loop_
_entity_poly.entity_id
_entity_poly.type
_entity_poly.pdbx_seq_one_letter_code
_entity_poly.pdbx_strand_id
1 'polypeptide(L)'
;MEMELKYCRGMAASILASLLIFATHGAGSAESLAGKMGDKRFSPTLSLDPKEACYKSYLAYIAASGHSAYATTFYSRVVDLHIFCSVKLNAPSQKAAEETALRACQSGFAKWKVKTASGGCAIAASK
;
A
#
# COMPACT_ATOMS: atom_id res chain seq x y z
N MET A 1 6.30 19.82 55.06
CA MET A 1 5.77 18.91 54.02
C MET A 1 6.34 19.34 52.66
N GLU A 2 7.66 19.28 52.49
CA GLU A 2 8.35 19.77 51.27
C GLU A 2 9.32 18.73 50.68
N MET A 3 9.69 17.69 51.44
CA MET A 3 10.56 16.60 50.97
C MET A 3 9.87 15.64 50.00
N GLU A 4 8.57 15.39 50.17
CA GLU A 4 7.76 14.46 49.36
C GLU A 4 7.67 14.87 47.88
N LEU A 5 7.55 16.18 47.61
CA LEU A 5 7.31 16.69 46.24
C LEU A 5 8.55 16.60 45.35
N LYS A 6 9.76 16.73 45.93
CA LYS A 6 11.03 16.62 45.20
C LYS A 6 11.31 15.18 44.78
N TYR A 7 10.99 14.21 45.62
CA TYR A 7 11.24 12.80 45.35
C TYR A 7 10.31 12.25 44.25
N CYS A 8 9.02 12.60 44.31
CA CYS A 8 8.05 12.25 43.27
C CYS A 8 8.43 12.81 41.88
N ARG A 9 9.01 14.02 41.83
CA ARG A 9 9.43 14.66 40.58
C ARG A 9 10.67 14.01 39.97
N GLY A 10 11.62 13.56 40.78
CA GLY A 10 12.78 12.79 40.33
C GLY A 10 12.41 11.40 39.82
N MET A 11 11.46 10.73 40.50
CA MET A 11 10.97 9.41 40.11
C MET A 11 10.20 9.45 38.79
N ALA A 12 9.35 10.47 38.59
CA ALA A 12 8.61 10.67 37.33
C ALA A 12 9.56 10.92 36.14
N ALA A 13 10.63 11.71 36.34
CA ALA A 13 11.62 11.98 35.32
C ALA A 13 12.38 10.70 34.89
N SER A 14 12.75 9.85 35.85
CA SER A 14 13.45 8.58 35.57
C SER A 14 12.55 7.56 34.84
N ILE A 15 11.26 7.49 35.17
CA ILE A 15 10.30 6.61 34.49
C ILE A 15 10.10 7.07 33.04
N LEU A 16 9.92 8.37 32.82
CA LEU A 16 9.81 8.96 31.48
C LEU A 16 11.08 8.73 30.64
N ALA A 17 12.26 8.94 31.24
CA ALA A 17 13.54 8.69 30.55
C ALA A 17 13.69 7.21 30.14
N SER A 18 13.33 6.29 31.04
CA SER A 18 13.34 4.85 30.76
C SER A 18 12.40 4.50 29.59
N LEU A 19 11.16 5.00 29.60
CA LEU A 19 10.19 4.79 28.53
C LEU A 19 10.66 5.34 27.17
N LEU A 20 11.34 6.49 27.16
CA LEU A 20 11.86 7.08 25.93
C LEU A 20 12.99 6.24 25.31
N ILE A 21 13.85 5.62 26.11
CA ILE A 21 14.94 4.75 25.64
C ILE A 21 14.40 3.44 25.03
N PHE A 22 13.29 2.91 25.56
CA PHE A 22 12.62 1.75 24.97
C PHE A 22 11.85 2.10 23.68
N ALA A 23 11.34 3.34 23.56
CA ALA A 23 10.63 3.78 22.36
C ALA A 23 11.58 3.97 21.14
N THR A 24 12.85 4.31 21.37
CA THR A 24 13.81 4.54 20.27
C THR A 24 14.34 3.26 19.63
N HIS A 25 14.27 2.11 20.31
CA HIS A 25 14.74 0.82 19.76
C HIS A 25 13.80 0.20 18.70
N GLY A 26 12.60 0.77 18.51
CA GLY A 26 11.65 0.34 17.47
C GLY A 26 11.62 1.21 16.22
N ALA A 27 12.30 2.36 16.23
CA ALA A 27 12.37 3.28 15.08
C ALA A 27 13.51 2.87 14.15
N GLY A 28 13.50 1.62 13.68
CA GLY A 28 14.22 1.31 12.45
C GLY A 28 13.65 2.23 11.37
N SER A 29 14.48 3.07 10.77
CA SER A 29 14.05 3.88 9.63
C SER A 29 13.47 2.91 8.60
N ALA A 30 12.15 2.93 8.42
CA ALA A 30 11.51 2.09 7.43
C ALA A 30 12.14 2.41 6.08
N GLU A 31 12.90 1.46 5.53
CA GLU A 31 13.61 1.67 4.28
C GLU A 31 12.59 2.06 3.21
N SER A 32 12.86 3.14 2.49
CA SER A 32 11.96 3.59 1.43
C SER A 32 11.81 2.50 0.37
N LEU A 33 10.57 2.14 0.07
CA LEU A 33 10.22 1.20 -1.01
C LEU A 33 10.05 1.92 -2.36
N ALA A 34 10.36 3.22 -2.45
CA ALA A 34 10.24 3.99 -3.67
C ALA A 34 11.14 3.41 -4.77
N GLY A 35 10.62 3.30 -5.98
CA GLY A 35 11.29 2.66 -7.11
C GLY A 35 11.31 1.12 -7.08
N LYS A 36 10.99 0.49 -5.94
CA LYS A 36 10.92 -0.98 -5.83
C LYS A 36 9.56 -1.49 -6.32
N MET A 37 9.59 -2.62 -7.01
CA MET A 37 8.40 -3.34 -7.52
C MET A 37 7.84 -4.35 -6.51
N GLY A 38 8.51 -4.60 -5.38
CA GLY A 38 8.11 -5.62 -4.41
C GLY A 38 7.86 -7.01 -5.01
N ASP A 39 6.84 -7.71 -4.50
CA ASP A 39 6.38 -9.00 -5.00
C ASP A 39 5.54 -8.81 -6.26
N LYS A 40 6.01 -9.37 -7.38
CA LYS A 40 5.37 -9.28 -8.69
C LYS A 40 4.77 -10.64 -9.07
N ARG A 41 3.44 -10.67 -9.20
CA ARG A 41 2.68 -11.87 -9.59
C ARG A 41 2.58 -12.03 -11.11
N PHE A 42 2.43 -10.92 -11.83
CA PHE A 42 2.45 -10.90 -13.30
C PHE A 42 2.77 -9.51 -13.85
N SER A 43 3.16 -9.43 -15.13
CA SER A 43 3.30 -8.16 -15.84
C SER A 43 1.92 -7.66 -16.31
N PRO A 44 1.41 -6.52 -15.82
CA PRO A 44 0.14 -5.99 -16.30
C PRO A 44 0.28 -5.55 -17.77
N THR A 45 -0.79 -5.74 -18.55
CA THR A 45 -0.84 -5.23 -19.93
C THR A 45 -1.20 -3.75 -19.85
N LEU A 46 -0.21 -2.88 -20.01
CA LEU A 46 -0.37 -1.43 -19.92
C LEU A 46 -0.14 -0.82 -21.28
N SER A 47 -1.00 0.11 -21.68
CA SER A 47 -0.63 1.09 -22.71
C SER A 47 0.54 1.90 -22.18
N LEU A 48 1.58 2.11 -22.99
CA LEU A 48 2.74 2.95 -22.62
C LEU A 48 2.47 4.45 -22.82
N ASP A 49 1.23 4.83 -23.15
CA ASP A 49 0.82 6.22 -23.22
C ASP A 49 0.72 6.83 -21.80
N PRO A 50 1.49 7.87 -21.47
CA PRO A 50 1.44 8.55 -20.17
C PRO A 50 0.08 9.18 -19.83
N LYS A 51 -0.81 9.36 -20.82
CA LYS A 51 -2.19 9.85 -20.61
C LYS A 51 -3.12 8.77 -20.06
N GLU A 52 -2.77 7.49 -20.21
CA GLU A 52 -3.60 6.38 -19.79
C GLU A 52 -3.61 6.23 -18.26
N ALA A 53 -4.81 6.26 -17.68
CA ALA A 53 -5.00 6.29 -16.24
C ALA A 53 -4.34 5.09 -15.54
N CYS A 54 -4.43 3.91 -16.13
CA CYS A 54 -3.85 2.70 -15.56
C CYS A 54 -2.32 2.69 -15.54
N TYR A 55 -1.69 3.26 -16.57
CA TYR A 55 -0.24 3.42 -16.60
C TYR A 55 0.21 4.47 -15.57
N LYS A 56 -0.50 5.60 -15.47
CA LYS A 56 -0.23 6.62 -14.44
C LYS A 56 -0.33 6.04 -13.01
N SER A 57 -1.36 5.23 -12.73
CA SER A 57 -1.50 4.57 -11.42
C SER A 57 -0.40 3.55 -11.16
N TYR A 58 0.08 2.86 -12.19
CA TYR A 58 1.20 1.92 -12.09
C TYR A 58 2.52 2.64 -11.77
N LEU A 59 2.79 3.79 -12.41
CA LEU A 59 3.93 4.63 -12.07
C LEU A 59 3.85 5.17 -10.64
N ALA A 60 2.66 5.57 -10.20
CA ALA A 60 2.45 6.03 -8.81
C ALA A 60 2.73 4.92 -7.80
N TYR A 61 2.36 3.67 -8.11
CA TYR A 61 2.73 2.50 -7.32
C TYR A 61 4.25 2.32 -7.21
N ILE A 62 4.96 2.41 -8.34
CA ILE A 62 6.43 2.30 -8.36
C ILE A 62 7.05 3.42 -7.51
N ALA A 63 6.58 4.65 -7.66
CA ALA A 63 7.11 5.81 -6.95
C ALA A 63 6.84 5.81 -5.43
N ALA A 64 5.80 5.12 -4.95
CA ALA A 64 5.43 5.16 -3.55
C ALA A 64 6.48 4.52 -2.62
N SER A 65 6.75 5.17 -1.49
CA SER A 65 7.77 4.78 -0.52
C SER A 65 7.31 3.75 0.52
N GLY A 66 6.00 3.59 0.71
CA GLY A 66 5.43 2.67 1.68
C GLY A 66 4.65 1.52 1.04
N HIS A 67 4.00 0.73 1.89
CA HIS A 67 3.26 -0.44 1.44
C HIS A 67 2.17 -0.08 0.44
N SER A 68 2.25 -0.64 -0.75
CA SER A 68 1.42 -0.26 -1.88
C SER A 68 1.09 -1.48 -2.72
N ALA A 69 -0.05 -1.47 -3.40
CA ALA A 69 -0.45 -2.55 -4.28
C ALA A 69 -1.13 -2.03 -5.53
N TYR A 70 -0.86 -2.69 -6.65
CA TYR A 70 -1.47 -2.44 -7.94
C TYR A 70 -2.29 -3.65 -8.37
N ALA A 71 -3.59 -3.43 -8.57
CA ALA A 71 -4.53 -4.44 -9.05
C ALA A 71 -4.98 -4.07 -10.46
N THR A 72 -5.12 -5.07 -11.32
CA THR A 72 -5.70 -4.89 -12.65
C THR A 72 -6.38 -6.17 -13.13
N THR A 73 -7.22 -6.04 -14.13
CA THR A 73 -7.82 -7.16 -14.84
C THR A 73 -6.77 -8.00 -15.55
N PHE A 74 -6.95 -9.32 -15.53
CA PHE A 74 -6.13 -10.19 -16.37
C PHE A 74 -6.48 -9.92 -17.83
N TYR A 75 -5.49 -9.54 -18.64
CA TYR A 75 -5.69 -9.39 -20.08
C TYR A 75 -5.67 -10.79 -20.72
N SER A 76 -6.85 -11.38 -20.91
CA SER A 76 -7.01 -12.54 -21.79
C SER A 76 -7.26 -12.04 -23.21
N ARG A 77 -6.40 -12.44 -24.17
CA ARG A 77 -6.46 -12.02 -25.60
C ARG A 77 -7.80 -12.32 -26.31
N VAL A 78 -8.73 -13.00 -25.65
CA VAL A 78 -9.95 -13.54 -26.29
C VAL A 78 -11.24 -12.92 -25.75
N VAL A 79 -11.28 -12.29 -24.56
CA VAL A 79 -12.60 -11.98 -23.93
C VAL A 79 -12.68 -10.78 -22.96
N ASP A 80 -11.60 -10.28 -22.35
CA ASP A 80 -11.70 -9.16 -21.39
C ASP A 80 -11.24 -7.85 -22.03
N LEU A 81 -12.10 -7.27 -22.87
CA LEU A 81 -11.82 -6.04 -23.64
C LEU A 81 -11.64 -4.78 -22.77
N HIS A 82 -12.08 -4.81 -21.51
CA HIS A 82 -12.04 -3.65 -20.61
C HIS A 82 -11.00 -3.85 -19.52
N ILE A 83 -9.92 -3.07 -19.60
CA ILE A 83 -8.89 -3.03 -18.57
C ILE A 83 -9.35 -2.13 -17.43
N PHE A 84 -9.63 -2.72 -16.28
CA PHE A 84 -9.76 -1.98 -15.02
C PHE A 84 -8.49 -2.10 -14.22
N CYS A 85 -8.18 -1.06 -13.47
CA CYS A 85 -7.04 -1.02 -12.60
C CYS A 85 -7.35 -0.16 -11.37
N SER A 86 -6.60 -0.39 -10.31
CA SER A 86 -6.59 0.47 -9.15
C SER A 86 -5.31 0.30 -8.36
N VAL A 87 -5.03 1.30 -7.54
CA VAL A 87 -3.84 1.34 -6.72
C VAL A 87 -4.20 1.78 -5.30
N LYS A 88 -3.58 1.15 -4.31
CA LYS A 88 -3.53 1.68 -2.94
C LYS A 88 -2.09 2.00 -2.62
N LEU A 89 -1.83 3.26 -2.25
CA LEU A 89 -0.51 3.76 -1.90
C LEU A 89 -0.38 3.91 -0.38
N ASN A 90 0.81 3.63 0.14
CA ASN A 90 1.23 3.91 1.51
C ASN A 90 0.22 3.45 2.58
N ALA A 91 -0.26 2.21 2.46
CA ALA A 91 -1.11 1.58 3.45
C ALA A 91 -0.31 1.20 4.72
N PRO A 92 -0.99 0.88 5.83
CA PRO A 92 -0.33 0.41 7.05
C PRO A 92 0.42 -0.92 6.89
N SER A 93 0.07 -1.73 5.87
CA SER A 93 0.72 -3.00 5.55
C SER A 93 0.51 -3.37 4.08
N GLN A 94 1.38 -4.23 3.54
CA GLN A 94 1.25 -4.77 2.17
C GLN A 94 -0.12 -5.43 1.97
N LYS A 95 -0.56 -6.25 2.93
CA LYS A 95 -1.87 -6.91 2.90
C LYS A 95 -3.03 -5.91 2.84
N ALA A 96 -2.99 -4.84 3.63
CA ALA A 96 -4.01 -3.79 3.60
C ALA A 96 -4.04 -3.06 2.25
N ALA A 97 -2.87 -2.86 1.62
CA ALA A 97 -2.78 -2.31 0.28
C ALA A 97 -3.44 -3.24 -0.74
N GLU A 98 -3.13 -4.53 -0.70
CA GLU A 98 -3.69 -5.54 -1.61
C GLU A 98 -5.21 -5.64 -1.50
N GLU A 99 -5.75 -5.78 -0.29
CA GLU A 99 -7.20 -5.91 -0.10
C GLU A 99 -7.96 -4.68 -0.62
N THR A 100 -7.42 -3.49 -0.36
CA THR A 100 -8.04 -2.24 -0.80
C THR A 100 -7.94 -2.08 -2.31
N ALA A 101 -6.76 -2.34 -2.90
CA ALA A 101 -6.57 -2.26 -4.33
C ALA A 101 -7.46 -3.28 -5.06
N LEU A 102 -7.50 -4.54 -4.61
CA LEU A 102 -8.31 -5.57 -5.24
C LEU A 102 -9.81 -5.21 -5.21
N ARG A 103 -10.31 -4.79 -4.05
CA ARG A 103 -11.72 -4.39 -3.87
C ARG A 103 -12.10 -3.21 -4.76
N ALA A 104 -11.22 -2.21 -4.86
CA ALA A 104 -11.45 -1.05 -5.71
C ALA A 104 -11.46 -1.41 -7.21
N CYS A 105 -10.60 -2.33 -7.64
CA CYS A 105 -10.61 -2.82 -9.02
C CYS A 105 -11.92 -3.56 -9.31
N GLN A 106 -12.33 -4.44 -8.39
CA GLN A 106 -13.56 -5.22 -8.51
C GLN A 106 -14.82 -4.35 -8.54
N SER A 107 -14.86 -3.24 -7.78
CA SER A 107 -16.01 -2.33 -7.77
C SER A 107 -16.21 -1.59 -9.10
N GLY A 108 -15.15 -1.45 -9.91
CA GLY A 108 -15.25 -0.93 -11.27
C GLY A 108 -16.21 -1.72 -12.14
N PHE A 109 -16.18 -3.05 -12.06
CA PHE A 109 -17.11 -3.90 -12.82
C PHE A 109 -18.56 -3.67 -12.44
N ALA A 110 -18.85 -3.52 -11.14
CA ALA A 110 -20.20 -3.25 -10.66
C ALA A 110 -20.68 -1.86 -11.12
N LYS A 111 -19.81 -0.84 -11.03
CA LYS A 111 -20.13 0.52 -11.47
C LYS A 111 -20.45 0.60 -12.95
N TRP A 112 -19.67 -0.08 -13.78
CA TRP A 112 -19.79 -0.01 -15.25
C TRP A 112 -20.61 -1.16 -15.85
N LYS A 113 -21.18 -2.04 -15.01
CA LYS A 113 -22.00 -3.19 -15.41
C LYS A 113 -21.29 -4.12 -16.41
N VAL A 114 -19.96 -4.23 -16.30
CA VAL A 114 -19.15 -5.09 -17.17
C VAL A 114 -19.10 -6.50 -16.60
N LYS A 115 -19.38 -7.51 -17.44
CA LYS A 115 -19.20 -8.92 -17.12
C LYS A 115 -17.80 -9.37 -17.53
N THR A 116 -17.14 -10.18 -16.70
CA THR A 116 -15.81 -10.71 -17.01
C THR A 116 -15.92 -12.19 -17.30
N ALA A 117 -15.09 -12.67 -18.22
CA ALA A 117 -15.03 -14.08 -18.56
C ALA A 117 -14.00 -14.84 -17.70
N SER A 118 -12.98 -14.15 -17.18
CA SER A 118 -11.78 -14.79 -16.62
C SER A 118 -11.50 -14.50 -15.13
N GLY A 119 -12.52 -14.14 -14.35
CA GLY A 119 -12.37 -13.97 -12.89
C GLY A 119 -11.98 -12.56 -12.42
N GLY A 120 -12.02 -11.56 -13.32
CA GLY A 120 -11.97 -10.15 -12.97
C GLY A 120 -10.57 -9.61 -12.68
N CYS A 121 -10.40 -8.93 -11.54
CA CYS A 121 -9.16 -8.28 -11.16
C CYS A 121 -8.26 -9.19 -10.31
N ALA A 122 -6.95 -9.03 -10.45
CA ALA A 122 -5.93 -9.64 -9.62
C ALA A 122 -4.85 -8.62 -9.22
N ILE A 123 -4.11 -8.91 -8.15
CA ILE A 123 -2.92 -8.14 -7.78
C ILE A 123 -1.81 -8.46 -8.77
N ALA A 124 -1.30 -7.46 -9.49
CA ALA A 124 -0.16 -7.66 -10.38
C ALA A 124 1.15 -7.52 -9.61
N ALA A 125 1.23 -6.55 -8.69
CA ALA A 125 2.38 -6.37 -7.81
C ALA A 125 2.01 -5.64 -6.51
N SER A 126 2.77 -5.90 -5.44
CA SER A 126 2.62 -5.25 -4.14
C SER A 126 3.95 -5.15 -3.41
N LYS A 127 4.08 -4.16 -2.52
CA LYS A 127 5.22 -3.94 -1.64
C LYS A 127 4.74 -3.41 -0.29
#